data_AF-A0A1X7BVT0-F1
#
_entry.id   AF-A0A1X7BVT0-F1
#
_cell.length_a   1.000
_cell.length_b   1.000
_cell.length_c   1.000
_cell.angle_alpha   90.00
_cell.angle_beta   90.00
_cell.angle_gamma   90.00
#
_symmetry.space_group_name_H-M   'P 1'
#
loop_
_entity.id
_entity.type
_entity.pdbx_description
1 polymer ?
#
loop_
_entity_poly.entity_id
_entity_poly.type
_entity_poly.pdbx_seq_one_letter_code
_entity_poly.pdbx_strand_id
1 'polypeptide(L)'
;MKATASLTTLQDILASGMLTEHIQKIGEALLHRLSSPVRLVLMGPDSDNKQRVHEMLTAHAIPETIISELALGSQVDFGQADICLWCTSEFGSTEYQVWQDAPDLLKDHSFLVLLATPETAASVFSEDQLDALGDIAAEEFHSLFPITLEPQPTYPSAALDALVVEIAKLVKSGRVADHDSAEFFVRTHRGVLAGSSTAGNHAPDTGPQPSPPTAEVLPEAVEPTCDEAPVELYRKAFDHICKCASQLSSPACTDASDDFSDILSICHQTCETVADMLSESASDAPDFLLLKEDVLRSADKLLLMSLESGVAPAISAVTTLLQTRREMATRMAL
;
A
#
# COMPACT_ATOMS: atom_id res chain seq x y z
N MET A 1 5.03 -24.71 -2.04
CA MET A 1 3.74 -25.47 -2.18
C MET A 1 2.52 -24.56 -2.12
N LYS A 2 2.20 -23.84 -1.02
CA LYS A 2 1.03 -22.94 -1.00
C LYS A 2 1.06 -21.88 -2.12
N ALA A 3 2.14 -21.10 -2.22
CA ALA A 3 2.29 -20.03 -3.23
C ALA A 3 2.17 -20.52 -4.68
N THR A 4 2.65 -21.73 -4.98
CA THR A 4 2.54 -22.32 -6.32
C THR A 4 1.08 -22.68 -6.66
N ALA A 5 0.31 -23.14 -5.67
CA ALA A 5 -1.08 -23.55 -5.87
C ALA A 5 -2.04 -22.36 -6.04
N SER A 6 -1.83 -21.25 -5.34
CA SER A 6 -2.60 -20.02 -5.53
C SER A 6 -2.34 -19.39 -6.90
N LEU A 7 -1.08 -19.35 -7.35
CA LEU A 7 -0.70 -18.84 -8.67
C LEU A 7 -1.35 -19.63 -9.82
N THR A 8 -1.28 -20.98 -9.79
CA THR A 8 -1.98 -21.81 -10.80
C THR A 8 -3.49 -21.63 -10.75
N THR A 9 -4.10 -21.56 -9.56
CA THR A 9 -5.56 -21.36 -9.44
C THR A 9 -5.99 -19.99 -9.97
N LEU A 10 -5.17 -18.94 -9.77
CA LEU A 10 -5.41 -17.60 -10.30
C LEU A 10 -5.35 -17.60 -11.84
N GLN A 11 -4.36 -18.29 -12.42
CA GLN A 11 -4.25 -18.48 -13.87
C GLN A 11 -5.48 -19.21 -14.45
N ASP A 12 -5.94 -20.29 -13.80
CA ASP A 12 -7.13 -21.04 -14.24
C ASP A 12 -8.41 -20.19 -14.19
N ILE A 13 -8.57 -19.34 -13.16
CA ILE A 13 -9.70 -18.42 -13.04
C ILE A 13 -9.66 -17.35 -14.14
N LEU A 14 -8.50 -16.74 -14.41
CA LEU A 14 -8.34 -15.74 -15.48
C LEU A 14 -8.57 -16.34 -16.87
N ALA A 15 -8.02 -17.53 -17.12
CA ALA A 15 -8.18 -18.25 -18.38
C ALA A 15 -9.63 -18.71 -18.66
N SER A 16 -10.51 -18.70 -17.66
CA SER A 16 -11.91 -19.09 -17.83
C SER A 16 -12.74 -18.12 -18.69
N GLY A 17 -12.31 -16.86 -18.80
CA GLY A 17 -13.07 -15.82 -19.52
C GLY A 17 -14.43 -15.45 -18.90
N MET A 18 -14.70 -15.92 -17.67
CA MET A 18 -15.98 -15.70 -16.97
C MET A 18 -16.00 -14.45 -16.07
N LEU A 19 -14.89 -13.69 -16.05
CA LEU A 19 -14.76 -12.44 -15.28
C LEU A 19 -15.16 -11.24 -16.14
N THR A 20 -15.53 -10.13 -15.47
CA THR A 20 -15.63 -8.84 -16.16
C THR A 20 -14.24 -8.32 -16.50
N GLU A 21 -14.12 -7.46 -17.53
CA GLU A 21 -12.84 -6.89 -17.97
C GLU A 21 -12.06 -6.20 -16.82
N HIS A 22 -12.78 -5.54 -15.91
CA HIS A 22 -12.18 -4.90 -14.73
C HIS A 22 -11.62 -5.91 -13.73
N ILE A 23 -12.38 -6.96 -13.36
CA ILE A 23 -11.92 -8.00 -12.43
C ILE A 23 -10.77 -8.82 -13.06
N GLN A 24 -10.82 -9.02 -14.38
CA GLN A 24 -9.72 -9.63 -15.13
C GLN A 24 -8.44 -8.80 -15.01
N LYS A 25 -8.48 -7.47 -15.22
CA LYS A 25 -7.30 -6.59 -15.06
C LYS A 25 -6.72 -6.64 -13.65
N ILE A 26 -7.57 -6.69 -12.61
CA ILE A 26 -7.12 -6.83 -11.20
C ILE A 26 -6.39 -8.16 -11.00
N GLY A 27 -6.97 -9.27 -11.48
CA GLY A 27 -6.33 -10.59 -11.35
C GLY A 27 -5.06 -10.72 -12.19
N GLU A 28 -5.01 -10.11 -13.39
CA GLU A 28 -3.79 -10.02 -14.22
C GLU A 28 -2.69 -9.21 -13.52
N ALA A 29 -3.03 -8.08 -12.88
CA ALA A 29 -2.09 -7.30 -12.08
C ALA A 29 -1.55 -8.07 -10.87
N LEU A 30 -2.42 -8.79 -10.13
CA LEU A 30 -2.01 -9.67 -9.03
C LEU A 30 -1.11 -10.82 -9.51
N LEU A 31 -1.46 -11.43 -10.64
CA LEU A 31 -0.65 -12.48 -11.27
C LEU A 31 0.72 -11.94 -11.71
N HIS A 32 0.77 -10.73 -12.29
CA HIS A 32 2.01 -10.07 -12.67
C HIS A 32 2.89 -9.79 -11.45
N ARG A 33 2.32 -9.25 -10.36
CA ARG A 33 3.05 -8.98 -9.10
C ARG A 33 3.59 -10.26 -8.44
N LEU A 34 2.81 -11.34 -8.43
CA LEU A 34 3.23 -12.64 -7.90
C LEU A 34 4.26 -13.39 -8.76
N SER A 35 4.31 -13.13 -10.07
CA SER A 35 5.23 -13.81 -10.99
C SER A 35 6.49 -13.00 -11.32
N SER A 36 6.47 -11.68 -11.07
CA SER A 36 7.61 -10.79 -11.28
C SER A 36 8.48 -10.68 -10.03
N PRO A 37 9.82 -10.61 -10.18
CA PRO A 37 10.72 -10.29 -9.06
C PRO A 37 10.49 -8.86 -8.57
N VAL A 38 10.78 -8.60 -7.29
CA VAL A 38 10.74 -7.25 -6.70
C VAL A 38 11.88 -6.42 -7.29
N ARG A 39 11.59 -5.21 -7.75
CA ARG A 39 12.54 -4.29 -8.36
C ARG A 39 13.12 -3.37 -7.29
N LEU A 40 14.33 -3.68 -6.84
CA LEU A 40 15.13 -2.84 -5.94
C LEU A 40 15.97 -1.88 -6.80
N VAL A 41 15.72 -0.57 -6.69
CA VAL A 41 16.39 0.44 -7.50
C VAL A 41 17.24 1.35 -6.63
N LEU A 42 18.53 1.46 -6.96
CA LEU A 42 19.43 2.44 -6.35
C LEU A 42 19.35 3.75 -7.12
N MET A 43 18.99 4.82 -6.42
CA MET A 43 18.88 6.19 -6.92
C MET A 43 19.85 7.11 -6.16
N GLY A 44 19.84 8.41 -6.46
CA GLY A 44 20.72 9.39 -5.82
C GLY A 44 21.99 9.75 -6.63
N PRO A 45 22.68 10.84 -6.24
CA PRO A 45 23.73 11.50 -7.04
C PRO A 45 25.09 10.78 -7.04
N ASP A 46 25.43 10.02 -6.00
CA ASP A 46 26.78 9.49 -5.79
C ASP A 46 27.09 8.24 -6.64
N SER A 47 27.47 8.39 -7.91
CA SER A 47 27.68 7.27 -8.85
C SER A 47 28.63 6.18 -8.34
N ASP A 48 29.83 6.55 -7.91
CA ASP A 48 30.92 5.60 -7.63
C ASP A 48 30.68 4.83 -6.32
N ASN A 49 30.08 5.52 -5.34
CA ASN A 49 29.70 4.91 -4.06
C ASN A 49 28.41 4.08 -4.21
N LYS A 50 27.45 4.52 -5.04
CA LYS A 50 26.24 3.76 -5.39
C LYS A 50 26.57 2.46 -6.11
N GLN A 51 27.50 2.47 -7.07
CA GLN A 51 27.96 1.25 -7.74
C GLN A 51 28.57 0.24 -6.75
N ARG A 52 29.36 0.72 -5.77
CA ARG A 52 29.88 -0.14 -4.69
C ARG A 52 28.76 -0.76 -3.84
N VAL A 53 27.75 0.02 -3.46
CA VAL A 53 26.57 -0.50 -2.74
C VAL A 53 25.83 -1.54 -3.59
N HIS A 54 25.66 -1.30 -4.90
CA HIS A 54 25.04 -2.24 -5.83
C HIS A 54 25.83 -3.57 -5.92
N GLU A 55 27.16 -3.52 -6.05
CA GLU A 55 28.04 -4.70 -6.05
C GLU A 55 27.92 -5.48 -4.73
N MET A 56 27.94 -4.78 -3.58
CA MET A 56 27.82 -5.41 -2.27
C MET A 56 26.42 -6.02 -2.05
N LEU A 57 25.33 -5.32 -2.38
CA LEU A 57 23.97 -5.86 -2.26
C LEU A 57 23.74 -7.08 -3.17
N THR A 58 24.29 -7.06 -4.38
CA THR A 58 24.26 -8.20 -5.30
C THR A 58 24.92 -9.43 -4.69
N ALA A 59 26.03 -9.26 -3.97
CA ALA A 59 26.71 -10.35 -3.27
C ALA A 59 25.91 -10.95 -2.10
N HIS A 60 24.95 -10.22 -1.52
CA HIS A 60 24.06 -10.73 -0.46
C HIS A 60 22.89 -11.58 -0.99
N ALA A 61 22.65 -11.57 -2.31
CA ALA A 61 21.67 -12.42 -3.00
C ALA A 61 20.26 -12.41 -2.37
N ILE A 62 19.66 -11.22 -2.24
CA ILE A 62 18.30 -11.05 -1.71
C ILE A 62 17.30 -11.86 -2.59
N PRO A 63 16.53 -12.81 -2.01
CA PRO A 63 15.64 -13.67 -2.79
C PRO A 63 14.59 -12.90 -3.59
N GLU A 64 14.22 -13.44 -4.76
CA GLU A 64 13.15 -12.92 -5.63
C GLU A 64 13.25 -11.43 -5.98
N THR A 65 14.46 -10.86 -5.91
CA THR A 65 14.73 -9.43 -6.10
C THR A 65 15.66 -9.23 -7.30
N ILE A 66 15.34 -8.27 -8.16
CA ILE A 66 16.28 -7.73 -9.15
C ILE A 66 16.78 -6.39 -8.63
N ILE A 67 18.10 -6.23 -8.61
CA ILE A 67 18.76 -4.98 -8.23
C ILE A 67 19.15 -4.25 -9.52
N SER A 68 18.95 -2.94 -9.56
CA SER A 68 19.34 -2.09 -10.68
C SER A 68 19.70 -0.68 -10.19
N GLU A 69 20.46 0.05 -11.00
CA GLU A 69 20.80 1.45 -10.74
C GLU A 69 20.03 2.36 -11.70
N LEU A 70 19.44 3.43 -11.15
CA LEU A 70 18.88 4.52 -11.94
C LEU A 70 19.75 5.78 -11.77
N ALA A 71 20.07 6.41 -12.91
CA ALA A 71 20.76 7.69 -12.93
C ALA A 71 19.74 8.82 -12.75
N LEU A 72 20.06 9.81 -11.91
CA LEU A 72 19.25 11.03 -11.81
C LEU A 72 19.40 11.85 -13.11
N GLY A 73 18.33 11.88 -13.90
CA GLY A 73 18.18 12.74 -15.08
C GLY A 73 17.27 13.93 -14.79
N SER A 74 16.85 14.65 -15.85
CA SER A 74 15.89 15.75 -15.75
C SER A 74 14.45 15.32 -15.41
N GLN A 75 14.16 14.01 -15.46
CA GLN A 75 12.91 13.41 -15.04
C GLN A 75 13.23 11.99 -14.56
N VAL A 76 12.72 11.61 -13.39
CA VAL A 76 12.92 10.28 -12.78
C VAL A 76 11.64 9.47 -12.95
N ASP A 77 11.75 8.25 -13.47
CA ASP A 77 10.64 7.31 -13.57
C ASP A 77 10.63 6.38 -12.35
N PHE A 78 9.93 6.81 -11.31
CA PHE A 78 9.75 6.04 -10.08
C PHE A 78 8.94 4.74 -10.28
N GLY A 79 8.17 4.61 -11.38
CA GLY A 79 7.37 3.41 -11.67
C GLY A 79 8.20 2.15 -11.93
N GLN A 80 9.52 2.29 -12.08
CA GLN A 80 10.47 1.20 -12.25
C GLN A 80 10.88 0.55 -10.91
N ALA A 81 10.62 1.19 -9.78
CA ALA A 81 10.99 0.71 -8.45
C ALA A 81 9.79 0.15 -7.68
N ASP A 82 9.96 -1.00 -7.05
CA ASP A 82 9.08 -1.51 -5.99
C ASP A 82 9.65 -1.18 -4.60
N ILE A 83 10.98 -1.07 -4.50
CA ILE A 83 11.73 -0.58 -3.34
C ILE A 83 12.82 0.38 -3.84
N CYS A 84 12.99 1.54 -3.20
CA CYS A 84 14.01 2.53 -3.55
C CYS A 84 15.14 2.61 -2.51
N LEU A 85 16.38 2.69 -2.96
CA LEU A 85 17.56 3.00 -2.15
C LEU A 85 18.08 4.37 -2.59
N TRP A 86 17.84 5.43 -1.81
CA TRP A 86 18.36 6.75 -2.13
C TRP A 86 19.78 6.89 -1.58
N CYS A 87 20.78 6.71 -2.43
CA CYS A 87 22.19 6.77 -2.09
C CYS A 87 22.75 8.20 -2.20
N THR A 88 23.13 8.79 -1.08
CA THR A 88 23.58 10.20 -0.98
C THR A 88 24.65 10.36 0.08
N SER A 89 25.39 11.48 0.08
CA SER A 89 26.38 11.84 1.09
C SER A 89 25.91 12.95 2.05
N GLU A 90 24.86 13.71 1.69
CA GLU A 90 24.33 14.81 2.51
C GLU A 90 22.81 15.06 2.41
N PHE A 91 22.09 14.46 1.45
CA PHE A 91 20.68 14.70 1.13
C PHE A 91 20.28 16.19 1.04
N GLY A 92 20.80 16.86 0.01
CA GLY A 92 20.58 18.29 -0.19
C GLY A 92 19.21 18.67 -0.75
N SER A 93 18.89 19.97 -0.77
CA SER A 93 17.61 20.48 -1.28
C SER A 93 17.30 20.09 -2.73
N THR A 94 18.33 19.91 -3.57
CA THR A 94 18.18 19.44 -4.96
C THR A 94 17.68 18.00 -5.03
N GLU A 95 18.13 17.15 -4.09
CA GLU A 95 17.68 15.75 -3.99
C GLU A 95 16.27 15.69 -3.45
N TYR A 96 15.97 16.48 -2.40
CA TYR A 96 14.64 16.61 -1.85
C TYR A 96 13.61 17.07 -2.89
N GLN A 97 13.96 18.03 -3.76
CA GLN A 97 13.10 18.45 -4.88
C GLN A 97 12.74 17.32 -5.85
N VAL A 98 13.68 16.40 -6.14
CA VAL A 98 13.41 15.21 -6.96
C VAL A 98 12.61 14.18 -6.17
N TRP A 99 12.85 14.06 -4.86
CA TRP A 99 12.16 13.12 -3.98
C TRP A 99 10.70 13.51 -3.69
N GLN A 100 10.35 14.79 -3.75
CA GLN A 100 8.96 15.25 -3.61
C GLN A 100 8.03 14.65 -4.66
N ASP A 101 8.52 14.38 -5.87
CA ASP A 101 7.78 13.74 -6.97
C ASP A 101 7.66 12.20 -6.81
N ALA A 102 8.31 11.60 -5.79
CA ALA A 102 8.19 10.17 -5.52
C ALA A 102 6.80 9.82 -4.98
N PRO A 103 6.13 8.76 -5.48
CA PRO A 103 4.84 8.33 -4.94
C PRO A 103 4.93 7.90 -3.47
N ASP A 104 3.92 8.21 -2.65
CA ASP A 104 3.87 7.82 -1.23
C ASP A 104 4.08 6.31 -1.02
N LEU A 105 3.54 5.47 -1.91
CA LEU A 105 3.76 4.02 -1.87
C LEU A 105 5.22 3.61 -2.05
N LEU A 106 6.02 4.40 -2.78
CA LEU A 106 7.45 4.19 -2.89
C LEU A 106 8.19 4.75 -1.68
N LYS A 107 7.74 5.88 -1.11
CA LYS A 107 8.28 6.46 0.14
C LYS A 107 8.17 5.48 1.31
N ASP A 108 6.98 4.89 1.50
CA ASP A 108 6.70 3.77 2.43
C ASP A 108 7.70 2.60 2.30
N HIS A 109 8.28 2.42 1.11
CA HIS A 109 9.17 1.34 0.72
C HIS A 109 10.56 1.83 0.27
N SER A 110 11.03 2.94 0.85
CA SER A 110 12.31 3.56 0.47
C SER A 110 13.29 3.66 1.64
N PHE A 111 14.58 3.58 1.35
CA PHE A 111 15.62 3.72 2.35
C PHE A 111 16.52 4.90 1.99
N LEU A 112 16.72 5.82 2.94
CA LEU A 112 17.74 6.85 2.81
C LEU A 112 19.08 6.23 3.21
N VAL A 113 20.04 6.16 2.29
CA VAL A 113 21.33 5.50 2.49
C VAL A 113 22.43 6.54 2.41
N LEU A 114 22.97 6.89 3.57
CA LEU A 114 23.98 7.94 3.72
C LEU A 114 25.39 7.32 3.59
N LEU A 115 26.11 7.67 2.52
CA LEU A 115 27.35 7.04 2.10
C LEU A 115 28.57 7.91 2.43
N ALA A 116 29.56 7.30 3.09
CA ALA A 116 30.86 7.91 3.31
C ALA A 116 31.99 6.93 2.98
N THR A 117 33.12 7.43 2.47
CA THR A 117 34.40 6.67 2.46
C THR A 117 35.13 6.89 3.79
N PRO A 118 36.15 6.10 4.19
CA PRO A 118 36.74 6.22 5.52
C PRO A 118 37.53 7.53 5.72
N GLU A 119 38.05 8.09 4.61
CA GLU A 119 38.73 9.39 4.58
C GLU A 119 37.75 10.53 4.90
N THR A 120 36.47 10.36 4.56
CA THR A 120 35.38 11.29 4.88
C THR A 120 34.64 10.93 6.18
N ALA A 121 34.45 9.64 6.50
CA ALA A 121 33.59 9.17 7.59
C ALA A 121 34.09 9.62 8.98
N ALA A 122 35.40 9.87 9.13
CA ALA A 122 35.96 10.48 10.33
C ALA A 122 35.44 11.90 10.63
N SER A 123 34.71 12.54 9.71
CA SER A 123 34.07 13.86 9.91
C SER A 123 32.65 14.02 9.33
N VAL A 124 31.99 12.94 8.88
CA VAL A 124 30.75 13.03 8.05
C VAL A 124 29.49 12.40 8.68
N PHE A 125 29.61 11.70 9.81
CA PHE A 125 28.44 11.29 10.60
C PHE A 125 28.46 12.00 11.96
N SER A 126 28.27 13.32 11.96
CA SER A 126 28.00 14.05 13.21
C SER A 126 26.60 13.71 13.73
N GLU A 127 26.43 13.75 15.04
CA GLU A 127 25.14 13.53 15.71
C GLU A 127 24.08 14.50 15.16
N ASP A 128 24.42 15.80 15.07
CA ASP A 128 23.58 16.84 14.44
C ASP A 128 23.13 16.52 13.00
N GLN A 129 23.97 15.84 12.19
CA GLN A 129 23.63 15.48 10.81
C GLN A 129 22.75 14.23 10.75
N LEU A 130 23.00 13.25 11.62
CA LEU A 130 22.16 12.06 11.74
C LEU A 130 20.77 12.40 12.29
N ASP A 131 20.68 13.36 13.22
CA ASP A 131 19.40 13.85 13.75
C ASP A 131 18.61 14.60 12.67
N ALA A 132 19.24 15.56 11.99
CA ALA A 132 18.57 16.33 10.92
C ALA A 132 18.11 15.46 9.74
N LEU A 133 18.87 14.42 9.38
CA LEU A 133 18.47 13.44 8.37
C LEU A 133 17.49 12.38 8.93
N GLY A 134 17.49 12.17 10.24
CA GLY A 134 16.55 11.31 10.96
C GLY A 134 15.13 11.87 10.92
N ASP A 135 14.97 13.18 11.14
CA ASP A 135 13.68 13.87 11.00
C ASP A 135 13.13 13.74 9.56
N ILE A 136 13.96 14.01 8.55
CA ILE A 136 13.59 13.84 7.13
C ILE A 136 13.24 12.37 6.83
N ALA A 137 14.04 11.42 7.33
CA ALA A 137 13.80 10.00 7.12
C ALA A 137 12.53 9.48 7.80
N ALA A 138 12.10 10.09 8.91
CA ALA A 138 10.87 9.74 9.61
C ALA A 138 9.60 10.23 8.89
N GLU A 139 9.71 11.27 8.05
CA GLU A 139 8.60 11.82 7.27
C GLU A 139 8.53 11.28 5.84
N GLU A 140 9.69 11.08 5.18
CA GLU A 140 9.77 10.90 3.71
C GLU A 140 10.34 9.53 3.28
N PHE A 141 10.79 8.69 4.23
CA PHE A 141 11.41 7.38 3.96
C PHE A 141 10.93 6.29 4.94
N HIS A 142 11.23 5.03 4.65
CA HIS A 142 11.01 3.90 5.58
C HIS A 142 12.02 3.90 6.74
N SER A 143 13.30 4.19 6.44
CA SER A 143 14.41 4.18 7.40
C SER A 143 15.68 4.83 6.84
N LEU A 144 16.55 5.31 7.73
CA LEU A 144 17.89 5.85 7.46
C LEU A 144 18.98 4.81 7.75
N PHE A 145 19.96 4.67 6.85
CA PHE A 145 21.12 3.78 7.02
C PHE A 145 22.45 4.50 6.69
N PRO A 146 23.27 4.84 7.68
CA PRO A 146 24.63 5.35 7.45
C PRO A 146 25.59 4.20 7.14
N ILE A 147 26.19 4.21 5.95
CA ILE A 147 27.11 3.16 5.47
C ILE A 147 28.48 3.77 5.14
N THR A 148 29.49 3.35 5.90
CA THR A 148 30.89 3.55 5.53
C THR A 148 31.34 2.48 4.52
N LEU A 149 31.80 2.91 3.36
CA LEU A 149 32.34 2.06 2.30
C LEU A 149 33.86 1.94 2.44
N GLU A 150 34.37 0.77 2.84
CA GLU A 150 35.81 0.56 3.00
C GLU A 150 36.58 0.52 1.65
N PRO A 151 37.90 0.81 1.64
CA PRO A 151 38.69 0.92 0.41
C PRO A 151 38.97 -0.45 -0.23
N GLN A 152 38.87 -1.52 0.57
CA GLN A 152 38.85 -2.92 0.12
C GLN A 152 37.55 -3.57 0.63
N PRO A 153 36.97 -4.51 -0.11
CA PRO A 153 35.74 -5.22 0.27
C PRO A 153 36.02 -6.25 1.38
N THR A 154 36.28 -5.78 2.60
CA THR A 154 36.68 -6.60 3.75
C THR A 154 35.48 -7.06 4.56
N TYR A 155 34.63 -7.92 3.96
CA TYR A 155 33.33 -8.37 4.52
C TYR A 155 32.31 -7.21 4.66
N PRO A 156 30.99 -7.49 4.81
CA PRO A 156 30.00 -6.43 4.94
C PRO A 156 30.18 -5.63 6.23
N SER A 157 29.86 -4.34 6.16
CA SER A 157 29.70 -3.52 7.36
C SER A 157 28.39 -3.88 8.04
N ALA A 158 28.35 -3.82 9.38
CA ALA A 158 27.14 -4.17 10.14
C ALA A 158 25.92 -3.30 9.77
N ALA A 159 26.14 -2.09 9.25
CA ALA A 159 25.09 -1.22 8.71
C ALA A 159 24.52 -1.74 7.37
N LEU A 160 25.36 -2.28 6.49
CA LEU A 160 24.90 -2.94 5.26
C LEU A 160 24.15 -4.25 5.59
N ASP A 161 24.64 -5.05 6.53
CA ASP A 161 23.93 -6.26 6.99
C ASP A 161 22.54 -5.90 7.52
N ALA A 162 22.43 -4.84 8.34
CA ALA A 162 21.15 -4.35 8.85
C ALA A 162 20.22 -3.87 7.73
N LEU A 163 20.74 -3.13 6.74
CA LEU A 163 19.99 -2.70 5.56
C LEU A 163 19.47 -3.89 4.75
N VAL A 164 20.32 -4.89 4.49
CA VAL A 164 19.93 -6.13 3.79
C VAL A 164 18.84 -6.89 4.54
N VAL A 165 18.91 -6.92 5.88
CA VAL A 165 17.88 -7.53 6.73
C VAL A 165 16.55 -6.78 6.64
N GLU A 166 16.53 -5.45 6.66
CA GLU A 166 15.27 -4.69 6.50
C GLU A 166 14.70 -4.79 5.08
N ILE A 167 15.52 -4.71 4.02
CA ILE A 167 15.07 -4.96 2.65
C ILE A 167 14.45 -6.36 2.54
N ALA A 168 15.11 -7.40 3.07
CA ALA A 168 14.60 -8.76 3.03
C ALA A 168 13.30 -8.95 3.82
N LYS A 169 13.12 -8.24 4.94
CA LYS A 169 11.83 -8.18 5.68
C LYS A 169 10.75 -7.51 4.84
N LEU A 170 11.05 -6.39 4.19
CA LEU A 170 10.11 -5.62 3.39
C LEU A 170 9.64 -6.40 2.16
N VAL A 171 10.58 -6.99 1.40
CA VAL A 171 10.32 -7.93 0.29
C VAL A 171 9.40 -9.05 0.77
N LYS A 172 9.75 -9.72 1.89
CA LYS A 172 8.95 -10.81 2.44
C LYS A 172 7.54 -10.36 2.85
N SER A 173 7.40 -9.18 3.43
CA SER A 173 6.11 -8.60 3.82
C SER A 173 5.21 -8.37 2.60
N GLY A 174 5.74 -7.70 1.57
CA GLY A 174 5.04 -7.48 0.30
C GLY A 174 4.62 -8.79 -0.37
N ARG A 175 5.50 -9.80 -0.41
CA ARG A 175 5.16 -11.14 -0.94
C ARG A 175 4.05 -11.85 -0.18
N VAL A 176 3.97 -11.69 1.14
CA VAL A 176 2.87 -12.25 1.93
C VAL A 176 1.57 -11.51 1.62
N ALA A 177 1.59 -10.17 1.58
CA ALA A 177 0.42 -9.38 1.22
C ALA A 177 -0.12 -9.73 -0.18
N ASP A 178 0.76 -9.89 -1.18
CA ASP A 178 0.37 -10.28 -2.54
C ASP A 178 -0.24 -11.69 -2.59
N HIS A 179 0.30 -12.62 -1.80
CA HIS A 179 -0.25 -13.97 -1.68
C HIS A 179 -1.63 -13.94 -1.03
N ASP A 180 -1.81 -13.17 0.04
CA ASP A 180 -3.08 -13.04 0.76
C ASP A 180 -4.15 -12.35 -0.13
N SER A 181 -3.77 -11.30 -0.89
CA SER A 181 -4.63 -10.66 -1.89
C SER A 181 -5.07 -11.65 -2.98
N ALA A 182 -4.16 -12.49 -3.47
CA ALA A 182 -4.51 -13.51 -4.47
C ALA A 182 -5.33 -14.67 -3.89
N GLU A 183 -5.09 -15.11 -2.64
CA GLU A 183 -5.92 -16.12 -1.97
C GLU A 183 -7.34 -15.57 -1.74
N PHE A 184 -7.48 -14.29 -1.37
CA PHE A 184 -8.77 -13.61 -1.29
C PHE A 184 -9.46 -13.55 -2.65
N PHE A 185 -8.79 -13.06 -3.71
CA PHE A 185 -9.33 -12.99 -5.07
C PHE A 185 -9.82 -14.37 -5.56
N VAL A 186 -8.99 -15.41 -5.38
CA VAL A 186 -9.34 -16.80 -5.71
C VAL A 186 -10.57 -17.24 -4.92
N ARG A 187 -10.64 -16.97 -3.61
CA ARG A 187 -11.80 -17.36 -2.79
C ARG A 187 -13.09 -16.67 -3.24
N THR A 188 -13.02 -15.38 -3.55
CA THR A 188 -14.16 -14.55 -3.99
C THR A 188 -14.67 -14.98 -5.36
N HIS A 189 -13.78 -15.29 -6.32
CA HIS A 189 -14.18 -15.59 -7.70
C HIS A 189 -14.24 -17.09 -8.05
N ARG A 190 -13.78 -18.02 -7.18
CA ARG A 190 -13.92 -19.47 -7.41
C ARG A 190 -15.37 -19.93 -7.60
N GLY A 191 -16.35 -19.21 -7.03
CA GLY A 191 -17.78 -19.49 -7.26
C GLY A 191 -18.23 -19.33 -8.72
N VAL A 192 -17.55 -18.47 -9.49
CA VAL A 192 -17.85 -18.22 -10.91
C VAL A 192 -17.60 -19.48 -11.77
N LEU A 193 -16.60 -20.30 -11.41
CA LEU A 193 -16.33 -21.58 -12.07
C LEU A 193 -17.37 -22.67 -11.75
N ALA A 194 -18.09 -22.55 -10.63
CA ALA A 194 -19.09 -23.53 -10.20
C ALA A 194 -20.52 -23.20 -10.66
N GLY A 195 -20.78 -21.94 -11.06
CA GLY A 195 -22.11 -21.45 -11.42
C GLY A 195 -22.69 -21.96 -12.75
N SER A 196 -21.90 -22.62 -13.59
CA SER A 196 -22.30 -23.07 -14.94
C SER A 196 -22.85 -24.50 -15.01
N SER A 197 -23.32 -25.08 -13.91
CA SER A 197 -23.83 -26.47 -13.88
C SER A 197 -25.05 -26.73 -12.97
N THR A 198 -26.03 -25.83 -13.00
CA THR A 198 -27.41 -26.09 -12.51
C THR A 198 -28.50 -25.51 -13.42
N ALA A 199 -28.39 -25.72 -14.74
CA ALA A 199 -29.54 -25.64 -15.62
C ALA A 199 -30.45 -26.87 -15.39
N GLY A 200 -31.45 -26.75 -14.50
CA GLY A 200 -32.25 -27.88 -14.04
C GLY A 200 -33.67 -27.53 -13.63
N ASN A 201 -34.57 -27.42 -14.62
CA ASN A 201 -36.03 -27.47 -14.53
C ASN A 201 -36.75 -26.69 -13.41
N HIS A 202 -37.47 -25.63 -13.80
CA HIS A 202 -38.91 -25.52 -13.50
C HIS A 202 -39.62 -24.79 -14.66
N ALA A 203 -40.61 -25.45 -15.26
CA ALA A 203 -41.58 -24.85 -16.18
C ALA A 203 -42.85 -24.46 -15.41
N PRO A 204 -43.67 -23.52 -15.93
CA PRO A 204 -44.93 -23.98 -16.54
C PRO A 204 -45.38 -23.21 -17.80
N ASP A 205 -46.41 -23.76 -18.47
CA ASP A 205 -47.01 -23.34 -19.76
C ASP A 205 -48.58 -23.38 -19.60
N THR A 206 -49.49 -22.86 -20.46
CA THR A 206 -49.43 -22.54 -21.90
C THR A 206 -50.30 -21.32 -22.31
N GLY A 207 -49.68 -20.14 -22.46
CA GLY A 207 -50.10 -19.08 -23.40
C GLY A 207 -51.56 -18.55 -23.35
N PRO A 208 -52.07 -17.92 -24.44
CA PRO A 208 -51.35 -17.36 -25.62
C PRO A 208 -51.83 -15.95 -26.08
N GLN A 209 -51.22 -15.47 -27.19
CA GLN A 209 -51.65 -14.44 -28.18
C GLN A 209 -51.15 -12.96 -28.11
N PRO A 210 -51.02 -12.26 -29.28
CA PRO A 210 -49.92 -11.29 -29.51
C PRO A 210 -50.31 -9.97 -30.22
N SER A 211 -49.27 -9.22 -30.67
CA SER A 211 -49.21 -8.12 -31.70
C SER A 211 -49.13 -6.69 -31.15
N PRO A 212 -48.55 -5.71 -31.90
CA PRO A 212 -47.51 -5.77 -32.95
C PRO A 212 -46.29 -4.84 -32.63
N PRO A 213 -45.21 -4.78 -33.44
CA PRO A 213 -44.00 -4.01 -33.11
C PRO A 213 -44.11 -2.52 -33.50
N THR A 214 -43.45 -1.65 -32.72
CA THR A 214 -43.24 -0.24 -33.06
C THR A 214 -41.82 0.20 -32.73
N ALA A 215 -41.10 0.60 -33.78
CA ALA A 215 -39.92 1.45 -33.85
C ALA A 215 -38.79 1.29 -32.81
N GLU A 216 -37.60 0.96 -33.32
CA GLU A 216 -36.32 1.32 -32.71
C GLU A 216 -36.30 2.80 -32.33
N VAL A 217 -36.02 3.08 -31.06
CA VAL A 217 -35.38 4.32 -30.63
C VAL A 217 -34.03 3.89 -30.08
N LEU A 218 -32.95 4.33 -30.74
CA LEU A 218 -31.59 4.20 -30.21
C LEU A 218 -31.57 4.76 -28.79
N PRO A 219 -31.02 4.03 -27.79
CA PRO A 219 -30.46 4.69 -26.62
C PRO A 219 -29.34 5.60 -27.12
N GLU A 220 -29.61 6.90 -27.05
CA GLU A 220 -28.62 7.96 -27.23
C GLU A 220 -27.44 7.67 -26.29
N ALA A 221 -26.22 7.84 -26.80
CA ALA A 221 -25.03 7.44 -26.05
C ALA A 221 -24.93 8.26 -24.77
N VAL A 222 -25.18 7.61 -23.63
CA VAL A 222 -24.83 8.16 -22.32
C VAL A 222 -23.31 8.19 -22.27
N GLU A 223 -22.75 9.38 -22.49
CA GLU A 223 -21.34 9.64 -22.24
C GLU A 223 -21.03 9.23 -20.78
N PRO A 224 -19.90 8.55 -20.51
CA PRO A 224 -19.53 8.20 -19.15
C PRO A 224 -19.23 9.50 -18.38
N THR A 225 -20.20 9.94 -17.59
CA THR A 225 -20.03 11.05 -16.65
C THR A 225 -18.92 10.68 -15.68
N CYS A 226 -17.85 11.47 -15.67
CA CYS A 226 -16.65 11.22 -14.87
C CYS A 226 -17.01 11.13 -13.37
N ASP A 227 -16.38 10.17 -12.69
CA ASP A 227 -16.79 9.68 -11.36
C ASP A 227 -16.27 10.58 -10.22
N GLU A 228 -16.69 11.86 -10.21
CA GLU A 228 -16.19 12.86 -9.24
C GLU A 228 -16.75 12.70 -7.82
N ALA A 229 -17.90 12.03 -7.66
CA ALA A 229 -18.61 11.94 -6.38
C ALA A 229 -17.93 11.07 -5.30
N PRO A 230 -17.30 9.91 -5.61
CA PRO A 230 -16.62 9.09 -4.60
C PRO A 230 -15.34 9.73 -4.05
N VAL A 231 -14.55 10.40 -4.91
CA VAL A 231 -13.23 10.95 -4.52
C VAL A 231 -13.36 12.06 -3.48
N GLU A 232 -14.30 12.98 -3.66
CA GLU A 232 -14.58 14.04 -2.67
C GLU A 232 -15.10 13.46 -1.34
N LEU A 233 -15.82 12.34 -1.37
CA LEU A 233 -16.28 11.65 -0.17
C LEU A 233 -15.13 10.95 0.57
N TYR A 234 -14.21 10.29 -0.16
CA TYR A 234 -12.98 9.73 0.42
C TYR A 234 -12.11 10.83 1.02
N ARG A 235 -11.95 11.96 0.35
CA ARG A 235 -11.21 13.13 0.85
C ARG A 235 -11.82 13.68 2.14
N LYS A 236 -13.14 13.86 2.18
CA LYS A 236 -13.87 14.30 3.39
C LYS A 236 -13.71 13.32 4.56
N ALA A 237 -13.72 12.01 4.30
CA ALA A 237 -13.52 10.98 5.31
C ALA A 237 -12.06 10.94 5.82
N PHE A 238 -11.09 11.06 4.91
CA PHE A 238 -9.66 11.17 5.24
C PHE A 238 -9.36 12.42 6.09
N ASP A 239 -9.86 13.59 5.67
CA ASP A 239 -9.73 14.86 6.41
C ASP A 239 -10.33 14.76 7.81
N HIS A 240 -11.44 14.02 7.97
CA HIS A 240 -12.04 13.76 9.27
C HIS A 240 -11.12 12.90 10.17
N ILE A 241 -10.54 11.81 9.65
CA ILE A 241 -9.60 10.97 10.42
C ILE A 241 -8.36 11.78 10.82
N CYS A 242 -7.77 12.55 9.90
CA CYS A 242 -6.61 13.40 10.19
C CYS A 242 -6.93 14.47 11.27
N LYS A 243 -8.13 15.06 11.23
CA LYS A 243 -8.59 16.00 12.27
C LYS A 243 -8.80 15.34 13.64
N CYS A 244 -9.21 14.08 13.69
CA CYS A 244 -9.34 13.35 14.94
C CYS A 244 -7.97 12.89 15.47
N ALA A 245 -7.05 12.50 14.57
CA ALA A 245 -5.67 12.16 14.94
C ALA A 245 -4.95 13.33 15.64
N SER A 246 -5.14 14.58 15.19
CA SER A 246 -4.54 15.75 15.86
C SER A 246 -5.08 16.02 17.27
N GLN A 247 -6.25 15.47 17.62
CA GLN A 247 -6.78 15.52 19.00
C GLN A 247 -6.07 14.50 19.90
N LEU A 248 -5.70 13.33 19.37
CA LEU A 248 -4.89 12.32 20.04
C LEU A 248 -3.44 12.78 20.29
N SER A 249 -2.90 13.63 19.42
CA SER A 249 -1.56 14.22 19.56
C SER A 249 -1.50 15.41 20.53
N SER A 250 -2.64 15.86 21.06
CA SER A 250 -2.69 16.99 21.99
C SER A 250 -2.28 16.56 23.41
N PRO A 251 -1.40 17.30 24.11
CA PRO A 251 -0.90 16.92 25.44
C PRO A 251 -1.96 17.13 26.54
N ALA A 252 -2.97 16.25 26.59
CA ALA A 252 -4.07 16.28 27.55
C ALA A 252 -3.80 15.35 28.76
N CYS A 253 -3.37 15.98 29.87
CA CYS A 253 -3.74 15.63 31.25
C CYS A 253 -3.60 14.20 31.83
N THR A 254 -2.35 13.85 32.16
CA THR A 254 -1.90 13.50 33.53
C THR A 254 -2.45 12.29 34.33
N ASP A 255 -3.42 11.49 33.89
CA ASP A 255 -3.84 10.27 34.62
C ASP A 255 -3.97 9.03 33.70
N ALA A 256 -2.91 8.20 33.73
CA ALA A 256 -2.62 7.10 32.79
C ALA A 256 -3.63 5.92 32.73
N SER A 257 -4.80 6.03 33.36
CA SER A 257 -5.91 5.08 33.19
C SER A 257 -7.05 5.61 32.33
N ASP A 258 -7.31 6.93 32.36
CA ASP A 258 -8.40 7.55 31.60
C ASP A 258 -7.96 7.81 30.15
N ASP A 259 -6.66 8.09 29.92
CA ASP A 259 -6.05 8.27 28.59
C ASP A 259 -6.47 7.18 27.57
N PHE A 260 -6.52 5.91 27.97
CA PHE A 260 -6.87 4.81 27.06
C PHE A 260 -8.37 4.75 26.74
N SER A 261 -9.23 5.15 27.68
CA SER A 261 -10.67 5.24 27.44
C SER A 261 -10.97 6.34 26.44
N ASP A 262 -10.30 7.49 26.56
CA ASP A 262 -10.45 8.61 25.63
C ASP A 262 -9.90 8.28 24.23
N ILE A 263 -8.73 7.63 24.13
CA ILE A 263 -8.20 7.13 22.85
C ILE A 263 -9.20 6.17 22.17
N LEU A 264 -9.76 5.21 22.92
CA LEU A 264 -10.73 4.25 22.41
C LEU A 264 -12.03 4.93 21.96
N SER A 265 -12.53 5.88 22.76
CA SER A 265 -13.72 6.69 22.44
C SER A 265 -13.52 7.49 21.15
N ILE A 266 -12.40 8.19 21.02
CA ILE A 266 -12.05 8.97 19.82
C ILE A 266 -11.92 8.06 18.59
N CYS A 267 -11.23 6.91 18.70
CA CYS A 267 -11.09 5.98 17.58
C CYS A 267 -12.44 5.40 17.13
N HIS A 268 -13.29 4.97 18.08
CA HIS A 268 -14.63 4.47 17.80
C HIS A 268 -15.49 5.55 17.13
N GLN A 269 -15.62 6.73 17.74
CA GLN A 269 -16.47 7.81 17.22
C GLN A 269 -16.00 8.28 15.82
N THR A 270 -14.70 8.31 15.58
CA THR A 270 -14.14 8.66 14.26
C THR A 270 -14.54 7.62 13.20
N CYS A 271 -14.41 6.32 13.51
CA CYS A 271 -14.74 5.27 12.56
C CYS A 271 -16.25 5.14 12.33
N GLU A 272 -17.08 5.34 13.36
CA GLU A 272 -18.54 5.44 13.25
C GLU A 272 -18.95 6.60 12.34
N THR A 273 -18.43 7.82 12.58
CA THR A 273 -18.75 9.01 11.76
C THR A 273 -18.34 8.81 10.29
N VAL A 274 -17.22 8.12 10.04
CA VAL A 274 -16.80 7.73 8.69
C VAL A 274 -17.75 6.69 8.08
N ALA A 275 -18.15 5.67 8.84
CA ALA A 275 -19.09 4.64 8.39
C ALA A 275 -20.44 5.26 8.00
N ASP A 276 -20.92 6.26 8.74
CA ASP A 276 -22.10 7.06 8.41
C ASP A 276 -21.91 7.86 7.12
N MET A 277 -20.79 8.57 6.95
CA MET A 277 -20.50 9.30 5.70
C MET A 277 -20.49 8.39 4.46
N LEU A 278 -19.96 7.17 4.57
CA LEU A 278 -20.02 6.17 3.50
C LEU A 278 -21.43 5.54 3.35
N SER A 279 -22.21 5.53 4.43
CA SER A 279 -23.57 5.00 4.44
C SER A 279 -24.60 5.92 3.79
N GLU A 280 -24.44 7.23 3.93
CA GLU A 280 -25.25 8.28 3.27
C GLU A 280 -25.05 8.33 1.74
N SER A 281 -23.96 7.78 1.21
CA SER A 281 -23.68 7.73 -0.22
C SER A 281 -24.55 6.70 -0.96
N ALA A 282 -25.10 7.13 -2.09
CA ALA A 282 -25.82 6.29 -3.05
C ALA A 282 -24.91 5.69 -4.14
N SER A 283 -23.59 5.64 -3.93
CA SER A 283 -22.67 4.99 -4.87
C SER A 283 -22.78 3.46 -4.78
N ASP A 284 -23.15 2.85 -5.91
CA ASP A 284 -23.17 1.40 -6.12
C ASP A 284 -21.84 0.85 -6.68
N ALA A 285 -20.78 1.67 -6.73
CA ALA A 285 -19.47 1.25 -7.23
C ALA A 285 -18.89 0.11 -6.36
N PRO A 286 -18.40 -1.01 -6.93
CA PRO A 286 -18.01 -2.19 -6.15
C PRO A 286 -16.87 -1.90 -5.16
N ASP A 287 -15.87 -1.10 -5.55
CA ASP A 287 -14.76 -0.71 -4.67
C ASP A 287 -15.18 0.21 -3.53
N PHE A 288 -16.26 0.99 -3.74
CA PHE A 288 -16.91 1.81 -2.72
C PHE A 288 -17.68 0.94 -1.72
N LEU A 289 -18.45 -0.04 -2.23
CA LEU A 289 -19.21 -0.99 -1.40
C LEU A 289 -18.30 -1.89 -0.55
N LEU A 290 -17.17 -2.34 -1.10
CA LEU A 290 -16.14 -3.08 -0.35
C LEU A 290 -15.54 -2.22 0.78
N LEU A 291 -15.14 -0.98 0.49
CA LEU A 291 -14.64 -0.07 1.52
C LEU A 291 -15.69 0.19 2.61
N LYS A 292 -16.94 0.43 2.21
CA LYS A 292 -18.07 0.66 3.12
C LYS A 292 -18.28 -0.53 4.05
N GLU A 293 -18.22 -1.76 3.54
CA GLU A 293 -18.33 -2.97 4.38
C GLU A 293 -17.14 -3.11 5.35
N ASP A 294 -15.91 -2.89 4.90
CA ASP A 294 -14.73 -3.01 5.76
C ASP A 294 -14.64 -1.90 6.82
N VAL A 295 -15.09 -0.67 6.51
CA VAL A 295 -15.24 0.41 7.49
C VAL A 295 -16.32 0.07 8.52
N LEU A 296 -17.48 -0.46 8.10
CA LEU A 296 -18.54 -0.89 9.03
C LEU A 296 -18.03 -1.99 9.99
N ARG A 297 -17.32 -3.00 9.47
CA ARG A 297 -16.67 -4.04 10.29
C ARG A 297 -15.62 -3.45 11.25
N SER A 298 -14.88 -2.44 10.82
CA SER A 298 -13.92 -1.74 11.68
C SER A 298 -14.61 -0.95 12.79
N ALA A 299 -15.74 -0.30 12.53
CA ALA A 299 -16.54 0.37 13.55
C ALA A 299 -17.07 -0.62 14.60
N ASP A 300 -17.67 -1.74 14.18
CA ASP A 300 -18.11 -2.83 15.08
C ASP A 300 -16.97 -3.35 15.96
N LYS A 301 -15.78 -3.57 15.37
CA LYS A 301 -14.59 -4.03 16.09
C LYS A 301 -14.08 -2.99 17.10
N LEU A 302 -14.13 -1.70 16.76
CA LEU A 302 -13.75 -0.60 17.64
C LEU A 302 -14.73 -0.40 18.79
N LEU A 303 -16.03 -0.65 18.57
CA LEU A 303 -17.04 -0.68 19.63
C LEU A 303 -16.75 -1.78 20.65
N LEU A 304 -16.38 -2.98 20.21
CA LEU A 304 -15.99 -4.05 21.13
C LEU A 304 -14.72 -3.68 21.92
N MET A 305 -13.73 -3.08 21.27
CA MET A 305 -12.50 -2.63 21.93
C MET A 305 -12.74 -1.53 22.99
N SER A 306 -13.67 -0.60 22.74
CA SER A 306 -14.00 0.46 23.71
C SER A 306 -14.65 -0.08 24.98
N LEU A 307 -15.37 -1.22 24.89
CA LEU A 307 -15.94 -1.91 26.04
C LEU A 307 -14.91 -2.71 26.85
N GLU A 308 -13.84 -3.21 26.22
CA GLU A 308 -12.79 -4.00 26.88
C GLU A 308 -11.82 -3.15 27.71
N SER A 309 -11.58 -1.91 27.29
CA SER A 309 -10.67 -0.92 27.91
C SER A 309 -9.18 -1.29 27.97
N GLY A 310 -8.32 -0.27 28.04
CA GLY A 310 -6.89 -0.41 28.29
C GLY A 310 -5.99 -0.49 27.05
N VAL A 311 -4.69 -0.73 27.31
CA VAL A 311 -3.59 -0.44 26.37
C VAL A 311 -3.65 -1.27 25.08
N ALA A 312 -3.87 -2.58 25.18
CA ALA A 312 -3.85 -3.46 24.01
C ALA A 312 -5.05 -3.22 23.06
N PRO A 313 -6.30 -3.07 23.56
CA PRO A 313 -7.40 -2.55 22.74
C PRO A 313 -7.09 -1.18 22.13
N ALA A 314 -6.54 -0.22 22.89
CA ALA A 314 -6.23 1.12 22.38
C ALA A 314 -5.20 1.10 21.22
N ILE A 315 -4.11 0.33 21.34
CA ILE A 315 -3.13 0.15 20.25
C ILE A 315 -3.79 -0.48 19.02
N SER A 316 -4.63 -1.51 19.21
CA SER A 316 -5.33 -2.17 18.10
C SER A 316 -6.38 -1.26 17.44
N ALA A 317 -7.00 -0.38 18.22
CA ALA A 317 -7.95 0.62 17.75
C ALA A 317 -7.28 1.68 16.87
N VAL A 318 -6.19 2.29 17.35
CA VAL A 318 -5.37 3.24 16.57
C VAL A 318 -4.84 2.57 15.29
N THR A 319 -4.35 1.33 15.39
CA THR A 319 -3.89 0.56 14.22
C THR A 319 -5.01 0.37 13.19
N THR A 320 -6.22 0.03 13.64
CA THR A 320 -7.39 -0.16 12.76
C THR A 320 -7.78 1.16 12.08
N LEU A 321 -7.76 2.27 12.82
CA LEU A 321 -8.07 3.60 12.27
C LEU A 321 -7.02 4.07 11.24
N LEU A 322 -5.73 3.77 11.46
CA LEU A 322 -4.66 4.04 10.51
C LEU A 322 -4.77 3.20 9.23
N GLN A 323 -5.22 1.95 9.34
CA GLN A 323 -5.53 1.11 8.17
C GLN A 323 -6.68 1.72 7.37
N THR A 324 -7.79 2.10 8.01
CA THR A 324 -8.92 2.79 7.37
C THR A 324 -8.49 4.10 6.68
N ARG A 325 -7.59 4.89 7.29
CA ARG A 325 -7.03 6.10 6.70
C ARG A 325 -6.23 5.81 5.42
N ARG A 326 -5.34 4.80 5.45
CA ARG A 326 -4.52 4.39 4.31
C ARG A 326 -5.39 3.93 3.15
N GLU A 327 -6.40 3.12 3.46
CA GLU A 327 -7.35 2.52 2.53
C GLU A 327 -8.21 3.58 1.78
N MET A 328 -8.47 4.74 2.40
CA MET A 328 -9.07 5.92 1.71
C MET A 328 -8.07 6.66 0.84
N ALA A 329 -6.86 6.91 1.34
CA ALA A 329 -5.82 7.59 0.57
C ALA A 329 -5.50 6.83 -0.73
N THR A 330 -5.43 5.49 -0.68
CA THR A 330 -5.30 4.65 -1.87
C THR A 330 -6.40 4.89 -2.90
N ARG A 331 -7.67 5.03 -2.48
CA ARG A 331 -8.80 5.28 -3.40
C ARG A 331 -8.94 6.74 -3.85
N MET A 332 -8.19 7.66 -3.27
CA MET A 332 -8.05 9.04 -3.78
C MET A 332 -6.95 9.17 -4.84
N ALA A 333 -6.09 8.15 -4.97
CA ALA A 333 -4.96 8.10 -5.90
C ALA A 333 -5.18 7.20 -7.13
N LEU A 334 -6.40 6.68 -7.29
CA LEU A 334 -6.87 5.86 -8.41
C LEU A 334 -7.77 6.69 -9.35
#